data_AF-A0A8D8M426-F1
#
_entry.id   AF-A0A8D8M426-F1
#
_cell.length_a   1.000
_cell.length_b   1.000
_cell.length_c   1.000
_cell.angle_alpha   90.00
_cell.angle_beta   90.00
_cell.angle_gamma   90.00
#
_symmetry.space_group_name_H-M   'P 1'
#
loop_
_entity.id
_entity.type
_entity.pdbx_description
1 polymer ?
#
loop_
_entity_poly.entity_id
_entity_poly.type
_entity_poly.pdbx_seq_one_letter_code
_entity_poly.pdbx_strand_id
1 'polypeptide(L)'
;MLLVRCFRPDRIYQSVCHYVAMVMGDQFLTPDFISYDSIYKRSACSVPVLFILSPGSDPTEDLMALGVKFNTAGHKFKFLSLGKGQKKAALTLLHQSLSQGYWLVYQNCHLLVSLMSELEQHLTSAACVHPNFRLWLTTEPCPEFPVGTSQVWKDGMEHLLRLQRVRLYSECSYFESTSGQD
;
A
#
# COMPACT_ATOMS: atom_id res chain seq x y z
N MET A 1 8.88 -20.81 26.16
CA MET A 1 7.57 -20.48 25.57
C MET A 1 6.52 -21.58 25.67
N LEU A 2 6.86 -22.86 25.50
CA LEU A 2 5.87 -23.96 25.60
C LEU A 2 5.14 -24.00 26.95
N LEU A 3 5.86 -23.76 28.06
CA LEU A 3 5.26 -23.67 29.40
C LEU A 3 4.29 -22.49 29.54
N VAL A 4 4.66 -21.29 29.06
CA VAL A 4 3.76 -20.12 29.06
C VAL A 4 2.47 -20.41 28.30
N ARG A 5 2.58 -21.11 27.16
CA ARG A 5 1.42 -21.50 26.35
C ARG A 5 0.49 -22.52 27.04
N CYS A 6 1.00 -23.33 27.97
CA CYS A 6 0.18 -24.26 28.75
C CYS A 6 -0.49 -23.61 29.96
N PHE A 7 0.18 -22.69 30.65
CA PHE A 7 -0.30 -22.12 31.92
C PHE A 7 -0.97 -20.74 31.77
N ARG A 8 -0.51 -19.91 30.82
CA ARG A 8 -0.99 -18.54 30.59
C ARG A 8 -0.96 -18.19 29.10
N PRO A 9 -1.92 -18.71 28.31
CA PRO A 9 -1.98 -18.43 26.88
C PRO A 9 -2.13 -16.93 26.57
N ASP A 10 -2.73 -16.17 27.48
CA ASP A 10 -2.84 -14.71 27.50
C ASP A 10 -1.49 -13.99 27.44
N ARG A 11 -0.41 -14.59 27.96
CA ARG A 11 0.94 -13.99 28.00
C ARG A 11 1.88 -14.48 26.90
N ILE A 12 1.39 -15.29 25.97
CA ILE A 12 2.20 -15.82 24.86
C ILE A 12 2.72 -14.68 24.02
N TYR A 13 1.87 -13.75 23.59
CA TYR A 13 2.25 -12.64 22.70
C TYR A 13 3.40 -11.82 23.30
N GLN A 14 3.22 -11.33 24.53
CA GLN A 14 4.24 -10.59 25.26
C GLN A 14 5.55 -11.38 25.43
N SER A 15 5.45 -12.70 25.68
CA SER A 15 6.63 -13.58 25.79
C SER A 15 7.35 -13.80 24.46
N VAL A 16 6.62 -13.85 23.33
CA VAL A 16 7.22 -13.88 21.97
C VAL A 16 7.96 -12.58 21.72
N CYS A 17 7.29 -11.44 21.92
CA CYS A 17 7.88 -10.13 21.68
C CYS A 17 9.16 -9.95 22.50
N HIS A 18 9.11 -10.25 23.79
CA HIS A 18 10.28 -10.16 24.67
C HIS A 18 11.43 -11.09 24.22
N TYR A 19 11.13 -12.30 23.76
CA TYR A 19 12.13 -13.21 23.21
C TYR A 19 12.76 -12.66 21.92
N VAL A 20 11.96 -12.12 21.00
CA VAL A 20 12.44 -11.52 19.75
C VAL A 20 13.31 -10.29 20.03
N ALA A 21 12.88 -9.42 20.95
CA ALA A 21 13.69 -8.30 21.44
C ALA A 21 15.06 -8.74 21.97
N MET A 22 15.07 -9.78 22.80
CA MET A 22 16.30 -10.27 23.44
C MET A 22 17.28 -10.91 22.44
N VAL A 23 16.77 -11.65 21.45
CA VAL A 23 17.60 -12.42 20.51
C VAL A 23 17.99 -11.60 19.27
N MET A 24 17.06 -10.81 18.72
CA MET A 24 17.25 -10.07 17.46
C MET A 24 17.32 -8.55 17.64
N GLY A 25 16.85 -8.02 18.78
CA GLY A 25 16.79 -6.58 19.08
C GLY A 25 15.42 -5.96 18.84
N ASP A 26 15.14 -4.86 19.54
CA ASP A 26 13.84 -4.17 19.53
C ASP A 26 13.43 -3.61 18.15
N GLN A 27 14.39 -3.40 17.26
CA GLN A 27 14.15 -2.97 15.88
C GLN A 27 13.25 -3.92 15.08
N PHE A 28 13.14 -5.19 15.50
CA PHE A 28 12.23 -6.16 14.89
C PHE A 28 10.82 -6.15 15.49
N LEU A 29 10.63 -5.44 16.61
CA LEU A 29 9.32 -5.21 17.23
C LEU A 29 8.76 -3.85 16.84
N THR A 30 9.62 -2.84 16.70
CA THR A 30 9.20 -1.50 16.31
C THR A 30 8.88 -1.47 14.82
N PRO A 31 7.65 -1.10 14.45
CA PRO A 31 7.34 -0.87 13.05
C PRO A 31 8.20 0.27 12.46
N ASP A 32 8.78 0.05 11.28
CA ASP A 32 9.45 1.13 10.54
C ASP A 32 8.43 2.23 10.18
N PHE A 33 8.70 3.47 10.57
CA PHE A 33 7.94 4.65 10.13
C PHE A 33 8.24 4.94 8.66
N ILE A 34 7.48 4.32 7.75
CA ILE A 34 7.63 4.57 6.32
C ILE A 34 6.85 5.85 5.97
N SER A 35 7.58 6.90 5.57
CA SER A 35 7.00 8.15 5.09
C SER A 35 6.64 8.08 3.60
N TYR A 36 5.62 8.83 3.17
CA TYR A 36 5.26 8.94 1.74
C TYR A 36 6.41 9.50 0.87
N ASP A 37 7.29 10.33 1.45
CA ASP A 37 8.49 10.84 0.78
C ASP A 37 9.47 9.70 0.44
N SER A 38 9.66 8.78 1.38
CA SER A 38 10.49 7.59 1.19
C SER A 38 9.90 6.65 0.13
N ILE A 39 8.57 6.47 0.14
CA ILE A 39 7.85 5.68 -0.88
C ILE A 39 8.05 6.31 -2.26
N TYR A 40 7.89 7.63 -2.37
CA TYR A 40 8.09 8.35 -3.63
C TYR A 40 9.51 8.22 -4.18
N LYS A 41 10.53 8.41 -3.34
CA LYS A 41 11.94 8.26 -3.75
C LYS A 41 12.26 6.87 -4.31
N ARG A 42 11.56 5.85 -3.83
CA ARG A 42 11.72 4.46 -4.28
C ARG A 42 10.81 4.10 -5.46
N SER A 43 9.77 4.89 -5.70
CA SER A 43 8.82 4.66 -6.79
C SER A 43 9.43 4.97 -8.16
N ALA A 44 9.11 4.11 -9.13
CA ALA A 44 9.50 4.27 -10.53
C ALA A 44 8.28 4.63 -11.39
N CYS A 45 8.51 5.10 -12.61
CA CYS A 45 7.42 5.36 -13.56
C CYS A 45 6.78 4.06 -14.11
N SER A 46 7.52 2.95 -14.14
CA SER A 46 7.05 1.65 -14.62
C SER A 46 6.42 0.77 -13.53
N VAL A 47 6.61 1.10 -12.25
CA VAL A 47 6.17 0.29 -11.11
C VAL A 47 5.09 1.04 -10.33
N PRO A 48 3.84 0.53 -10.30
CA PRO A 48 2.77 1.14 -9.54
C PRO A 48 2.95 0.93 -8.03
N VAL A 49 2.45 1.87 -7.24
CA VAL A 49 2.44 1.79 -5.77
C VAL A 49 1.02 1.42 -5.31
N LEU A 50 0.88 0.31 -4.58
CA LEU A 50 -0.44 -0.22 -4.15
C LEU A 50 -0.68 -0.06 -2.64
N PHE A 51 -1.56 0.87 -2.28
CA PHE A 51 -2.07 0.98 -0.91
C PHE A 51 -3.22 0.00 -0.70
N ILE A 52 -3.03 -0.90 0.27
CA ILE A 52 -4.14 -1.67 0.79
C ILE A 52 -4.73 -0.86 1.96
N LEU A 53 -6.03 -0.61 1.90
CA LEU A 53 -6.75 0.23 2.86
C LEU A 53 -7.30 -0.64 4.00
N SER A 54 -7.13 -0.14 5.21
CA SER A 54 -7.95 -0.57 6.34
C SER A 54 -9.24 0.26 6.37
N PRO A 55 -10.35 -0.23 6.96
CA PRO A 55 -11.57 0.55 7.11
C PRO A 55 -11.29 1.94 7.73
N GLY A 56 -11.77 3.01 7.10
CA GLY A 56 -11.57 4.39 7.57
C GLY A 56 -10.20 5.00 7.29
N SER A 57 -9.31 4.31 6.56
CA SER A 57 -8.03 4.85 6.11
C SER A 57 -8.09 5.25 4.63
N ASP A 58 -7.78 6.52 4.33
CA ASP A 58 -7.61 7.00 2.95
C ASP A 58 -6.29 7.78 2.80
N PRO A 59 -5.33 7.32 1.96
CA PRO A 59 -4.06 8.01 1.72
C PRO A 59 -4.20 9.23 0.79
N THR A 60 -5.41 9.57 0.33
CA THR A 60 -5.63 10.62 -0.67
C THR A 60 -5.13 11.99 -0.21
N GLU A 61 -5.34 12.37 1.04
CA GLU A 61 -4.86 13.66 1.57
C GLU A 61 -3.33 13.73 1.62
N ASP A 62 -2.69 12.67 2.12
CA ASP A 62 -1.24 12.55 2.15
C ASP A 62 -0.61 12.58 0.75
N LEU A 63 -1.25 11.92 -0.23
CA LEU A 63 -0.82 11.93 -1.62
C LEU A 63 -0.99 13.31 -2.27
N MET A 64 -2.03 14.07 -1.92
CA MET A 64 -2.18 15.46 -2.37
C MET A 64 -1.08 16.35 -1.79
N ALA A 65 -0.80 16.23 -0.49
CA ALA A 65 0.28 16.95 0.17
C ALA A 65 1.65 16.61 -0.46
N LEU A 66 1.88 15.34 -0.80
CA LEU A 66 3.05 14.89 -1.55
C LEU A 66 3.11 15.52 -2.95
N GLY A 67 1.99 15.56 -3.67
CA GLY A 67 1.90 16.21 -4.98
C GLY A 67 2.24 17.70 -4.94
N VAL A 68 1.79 18.41 -3.90
CA VAL A 68 2.16 19.82 -3.67
C VAL A 68 3.66 19.96 -3.42
N LYS A 69 4.23 19.08 -2.57
CA LYS A 69 5.65 19.08 -2.23
C LYS A 69 6.56 18.88 -3.44
N PHE A 70 6.18 18.02 -4.38
CA PHE A 70 6.96 17.73 -5.59
C PHE A 70 6.56 18.58 -6.81
N ASN A 71 5.77 19.65 -6.61
CA ASN A 71 5.30 20.55 -7.67
C ASN A 71 4.55 19.84 -8.82
N THR A 72 3.88 18.74 -8.49
CA THR A 72 3.02 17.96 -9.40
C THR A 72 1.53 18.18 -9.09
N ALA A 73 1.22 19.08 -8.16
CA ALA A 73 -0.15 19.44 -7.81
C ALA A 73 -0.91 20.16 -8.94
N GLY A 74 -2.24 20.23 -8.78
CA GLY A 74 -3.14 20.85 -9.75
C GLY A 74 -3.43 19.93 -10.94
N HIS A 75 -3.35 20.46 -12.17
CA HIS A 75 -3.80 19.74 -13.37
C HIS A 75 -2.99 18.48 -13.72
N LYS A 76 -1.79 18.32 -13.16
CA LYS A 76 -0.91 17.15 -13.37
C LYS A 76 -1.23 15.98 -12.42
N PHE A 77 -2.11 16.19 -11.44
CA PHE A 77 -2.55 15.17 -10.50
C PHE A 77 -3.98 14.75 -10.87
N LYS A 78 -4.20 13.46 -11.11
CA LYS A 78 -5.49 12.90 -11.56
C LYS A 78 -5.96 11.81 -10.61
N PHE A 79 -7.20 11.93 -10.16
CA PHE A 79 -7.88 10.92 -9.36
C PHE A 79 -9.00 10.29 -10.17
N LEU A 80 -9.12 8.97 -10.07
CA LEU A 80 -10.26 8.25 -10.61
C LEU A 80 -10.66 7.12 -9.66
N SER A 81 -11.84 7.21 -9.08
CA SER A 81 -12.44 6.12 -8.31
C SER A 81 -13.00 5.08 -9.28
N LEU A 82 -12.53 3.85 -9.16
CA LEU A 82 -12.95 2.74 -10.01
C LEU A 82 -14.30 2.20 -9.52
N GLY A 83 -15.14 1.86 -10.48
CA GLY A 83 -16.47 1.29 -10.25
C GLY A 83 -16.99 0.66 -11.53
N LYS A 84 -18.22 0.12 -11.48
CA LYS A 84 -18.85 -0.51 -12.65
C LYS A 84 -18.93 0.50 -13.80
N GLY A 85 -18.39 0.14 -14.96
CA GLY A 85 -18.40 0.96 -16.17
C GLY A 85 -17.23 1.95 -16.32
N GLN A 86 -16.34 2.09 -15.34
CA GLN A 86 -15.23 3.04 -15.40
C GLN A 86 -14.00 2.53 -16.17
N LYS A 87 -14.03 1.30 -16.66
CA LYS A 87 -12.89 0.65 -17.33
C LYS A 87 -12.34 1.48 -18.50
N LYS A 88 -13.21 1.95 -19.39
CA LYS A 88 -12.81 2.72 -20.59
C LYS A 88 -12.22 4.08 -20.20
N ALA A 89 -12.83 4.75 -19.22
CA ALA A 89 -12.34 6.03 -18.71
C ALA A 89 -10.97 5.86 -18.03
N ALA A 90 -10.81 4.78 -17.25
CA ALA A 90 -9.54 4.44 -16.61
C ALA A 90 -8.42 4.27 -17.63
N LEU A 91 -8.60 3.39 -18.62
CA LEU A 91 -7.58 3.16 -19.66
C LEU A 91 -7.24 4.43 -20.46
N THR A 92 -8.25 5.24 -20.80
CA THR A 92 -8.03 6.51 -21.49
C THR A 92 -7.17 7.45 -20.65
N LEU A 93 -7.48 7.57 -19.36
CA LEU A 93 -6.73 8.39 -18.42
C LEU A 93 -5.32 7.85 -18.17
N LEU A 94 -5.13 6.52 -18.19
CA LEU A 94 -3.83 5.87 -18.11
C LEU A 94 -2.93 6.31 -19.26
N HIS A 95 -3.39 6.13 -20.51
CA HIS A 95 -2.60 6.48 -21.70
C HIS A 95 -2.27 7.98 -21.76
N GLN A 96 -3.21 8.84 -21.35
CA GLN A 96 -2.95 10.27 -21.23
C GLN A 96 -1.89 10.56 -20.16
N SER A 97 -1.97 9.88 -19.01
CA SER A 97 -1.02 10.10 -17.91
C SER A 97 0.38 9.58 -18.24
N LEU A 98 0.48 8.44 -18.94
CA LEU A 98 1.75 7.84 -19.39
C LEU A 98 2.50 8.78 -20.35
N SER A 99 1.78 9.44 -21.27
CA SER A 99 2.39 10.37 -22.24
C SER A 99 2.71 11.74 -21.65
N GLN A 100 1.83 12.28 -20.79
CA GLN A 100 1.97 13.62 -20.23
C GLN A 100 2.77 13.67 -18.92
N GLY A 101 3.08 12.53 -18.32
CA GLY A 101 3.80 12.48 -17.04
C GLY A 101 2.97 12.87 -15.83
N TYR A 102 1.65 12.63 -15.89
CA TYR A 102 0.75 12.92 -14.78
C TYR A 102 0.88 11.91 -13.64
N TRP A 103 0.55 12.34 -12.44
CA TRP A 103 0.35 11.42 -11.33
C TRP A 103 -1.08 10.95 -11.35
N LEU A 104 -1.27 9.65 -11.46
CA LEU A 104 -2.57 9.02 -11.56
C LEU A 104 -2.84 8.20 -10.31
N VAL A 105 -3.99 8.44 -9.69
CA VAL A 105 -4.47 7.69 -8.54
C VAL A 105 -5.74 6.94 -8.93
N TYR A 106 -5.69 5.62 -8.90
CA TYR A 106 -6.90 4.79 -8.97
C TYR A 106 -7.34 4.40 -7.57
N GLN A 107 -8.58 4.77 -7.24
CA GLN A 107 -9.17 4.38 -5.96
C GLN A 107 -10.09 3.18 -6.14
N ASN A 108 -10.26 2.40 -5.07
CA ASN A 108 -11.20 1.28 -5.01
C ASN A 108 -10.96 0.21 -6.10
N CYS A 109 -9.70 -0.15 -6.33
CA CYS A 109 -9.34 -1.11 -7.38
C CYS A 109 -9.99 -2.50 -7.21
N HIS A 110 -10.35 -2.87 -5.98
CA HIS A 110 -11.14 -4.07 -5.67
C HIS A 110 -12.51 -4.09 -6.39
N LEU A 111 -13.09 -2.95 -6.76
CA LEU A 111 -14.35 -2.88 -7.49
C LEU A 111 -14.20 -3.20 -8.99
N LEU A 112 -12.96 -3.26 -9.50
CA LEU A 112 -12.68 -3.51 -10.91
C LEU A 112 -11.36 -4.29 -11.07
N VAL A 113 -11.29 -5.47 -10.46
CA VAL A 113 -10.09 -6.34 -10.46
C VAL A 113 -9.63 -6.70 -11.87
N SER A 114 -10.56 -6.88 -12.82
CA SER A 114 -10.22 -7.18 -14.22
C SER A 114 -9.36 -6.11 -14.90
N LEU A 115 -9.47 -4.85 -14.48
CA LEU A 115 -8.61 -3.77 -14.98
C LEU A 115 -7.15 -3.96 -14.51
N MET A 116 -6.91 -4.52 -13.33
CA MET A 116 -5.55 -4.65 -12.78
C MET A 116 -4.70 -5.60 -13.62
N SER A 117 -5.27 -6.70 -14.10
CA SER A 117 -4.59 -7.64 -15.00
C SER A 117 -4.22 -6.99 -16.34
N GLU A 118 -5.11 -6.15 -16.90
CA GLU A 118 -4.84 -5.42 -18.14
C GLU A 118 -3.84 -4.28 -17.95
N LEU A 119 -3.89 -3.62 -16.79
CA LEU A 119 -3.01 -2.51 -16.45
C LEU A 119 -1.55 -2.95 -16.45
N GLU A 120 -1.24 -4.14 -15.93
CA GLU A 120 0.09 -4.72 -15.97
C GLU A 120 0.61 -4.90 -17.40
N GLN A 121 -0.25 -5.41 -18.30
CA GLN A 121 0.10 -5.54 -19.71
C GLN A 121 0.36 -4.18 -20.35
N HIS A 122 -0.44 -3.17 -20.01
CA HIS A 122 -0.25 -1.80 -20.52
C HIS A 122 1.03 -1.14 -19.99
N LEU A 123 1.38 -1.32 -18.72
CA LEU A 123 2.63 -0.80 -18.16
C LEU A 123 3.86 -1.49 -18.76
N THR A 124 3.79 -2.81 -18.96
CA THR A 124 4.91 -3.58 -19.52
C THR A 124 5.10 -3.32 -21.02
N SER A 125 4.02 -3.13 -21.77
CA SER A 125 4.06 -2.85 -23.21
C SER A 125 4.34 -1.38 -23.56
N ALA A 126 4.24 -0.47 -22.59
CA ALA A 126 4.51 0.94 -22.82
C ALA A 126 6.01 1.19 -23.06
N ALA A 127 6.40 1.28 -24.34
CA ALA A 127 7.79 1.50 -24.75
C ALA A 127 8.37 2.85 -24.31
N CYS A 128 7.51 3.86 -24.10
CA CYS A 128 7.93 5.20 -23.67
C CYS A 128 6.99 5.69 -22.57
N VAL A 129 7.44 5.57 -21.31
CA VAL A 129 6.73 6.12 -20.14
C VAL A 129 7.43 7.38 -19.72
N HIS A 130 6.68 8.46 -19.52
CA HIS A 130 7.24 9.72 -19.07
C HIS A 130 7.92 9.56 -17.68
N PRO A 131 9.15 10.08 -17.46
CA PRO A 131 9.91 9.83 -16.22
C PRO A 131 9.21 10.35 -14.95
N ASN A 132 8.41 11.40 -15.08
CA ASN A 132 7.63 11.97 -13.97
C ASN A 132 6.28 11.26 -13.72
N PHE A 133 5.85 10.35 -14.60
CA PHE A 133 4.63 9.59 -14.39
C PHE A 133 4.73 8.76 -13.11
N ARG A 134 3.66 8.75 -12.32
CA ARG A 134 3.53 7.89 -11.15
C ARG A 134 2.11 7.36 -11.08
N LEU A 135 2.00 6.07 -10.78
CA LEU A 135 0.72 5.39 -10.61
C LEU A 135 0.57 4.95 -9.17
N TRP A 136 -0.49 5.44 -8.53
CA TRP A 136 -0.87 5.09 -7.17
C TRP A 136 -2.21 4.37 -7.21
N LEU A 137 -2.33 3.28 -6.47
CA LEU A 137 -3.52 2.46 -6.46
C LEU A 137 -3.98 2.30 -5.02
N THR A 138 -5.29 2.37 -4.78
CA THR A 138 -5.88 2.02 -3.49
C THR A 138 -6.86 0.87 -3.64
N THR A 139 -6.80 -0.09 -2.73
CA THR A 139 -7.68 -1.27 -2.73
C THR A 139 -8.01 -1.71 -1.31
N GLU A 140 -9.17 -2.31 -1.10
CA GLU A 140 -9.40 -3.11 0.10
C GLU A 140 -8.77 -4.49 -0.09
N PRO A 141 -8.51 -5.24 1.01
CA PRO A 141 -8.07 -6.62 0.92
C PRO A 141 -9.03 -7.46 0.06
N CYS A 142 -8.54 -7.97 -1.06
CA CYS A 142 -9.32 -8.75 -2.02
C CYS A 142 -8.53 -10.00 -2.44
N PRO A 143 -9.08 -11.22 -2.28
CA PRO A 143 -8.37 -12.45 -2.61
C PRO A 143 -8.15 -12.64 -4.12
N GLU A 144 -8.96 -12.00 -4.95
CA GLU A 144 -8.93 -12.10 -6.41
C GLU A 144 -7.89 -11.17 -7.05
N PHE A 145 -7.25 -10.30 -6.26
CA PHE A 145 -6.27 -9.34 -6.78
C PHE A 145 -5.01 -10.06 -7.27
N PRO A 146 -4.44 -9.72 -8.45
CA PRO A 146 -3.34 -10.45 -9.09
C PRO A 146 -1.94 -10.25 -8.44
N VAL A 147 -1.88 -10.09 -7.12
CA VAL A 147 -0.65 -9.83 -6.35
C VAL A 147 0.41 -10.92 -6.49
N GLY A 148 -0.01 -12.18 -6.48
CA GLY A 148 0.91 -13.32 -6.34
C GLY A 148 1.71 -13.66 -7.60
N THR A 149 1.18 -13.29 -8.77
CA THR A 149 1.62 -13.85 -10.05
C THR A 149 2.67 -12.97 -10.76
N SER A 150 2.63 -11.64 -10.57
CA SER A 150 3.52 -10.72 -11.28
C SER A 150 4.62 -10.14 -10.40
N GLN A 151 5.82 -10.03 -10.98
CA GLN A 151 6.95 -9.32 -10.37
C GLN A 151 6.67 -7.82 -10.19
N VAL A 152 5.91 -7.21 -11.11
CA VAL A 152 5.57 -5.77 -11.07
C VAL A 152 4.80 -5.43 -9.78
N TRP A 153 3.86 -6.30 -9.40
CA TRP A 153 3.09 -6.13 -8.18
C TRP A 153 3.93 -6.39 -6.93
N LYS A 154 4.82 -7.39 -6.97
CA LYS A 154 5.72 -7.71 -5.85
C LYS A 154 6.66 -6.54 -5.52
N ASP A 155 7.26 -5.95 -6.55
CA ASP A 155 8.18 -4.80 -6.39
C ASP A 155 7.45 -3.57 -5.86
N GLY A 156 6.21 -3.33 -6.31
CA GLY A 156 5.35 -2.25 -5.83
C GLY A 156 4.82 -2.46 -4.41
N MET A 157 4.75 -3.70 -3.91
CA MET A 157 4.10 -4.07 -2.65
C MET A 157 5.05 -4.38 -1.48
N GLU A 158 6.33 -4.65 -1.72
CA GLU A 158 7.29 -5.06 -0.68
C GLU A 158 7.27 -4.17 0.59
N HIS A 159 7.01 -2.87 0.42
CA HIS A 159 7.06 -1.89 1.52
C HIS A 159 5.69 -1.56 2.11
N LEU A 160 4.61 -1.81 1.37
CA LEU A 160 3.24 -1.45 1.77
C LEU A 160 2.60 -2.52 2.66
N LEU A 161 2.94 -3.79 2.44
CA LEU A 161 2.58 -4.87 3.35
C LEU A 161 3.24 -4.73 4.72
N ARG A 162 4.41 -4.09 4.81
CA ARG A 162 5.03 -3.73 6.10
C ARG A 162 4.21 -2.66 6.81
N LEU A 163 3.86 -1.57 6.10
CA LEU A 163 3.04 -0.46 6.62
C LEU A 163 1.67 -0.89 7.15
N GLN A 164 0.99 -1.81 6.48
CA GLN A 164 -0.27 -2.34 7.02
C GLN A 164 -0.08 -3.22 8.24
N ARG A 165 0.98 -4.03 8.25
CA ARG A 165 1.31 -4.88 9.39
C ARG A 165 1.63 -4.02 10.61
N VAL A 166 2.34 -2.91 10.44
CA VAL A 166 2.55 -1.87 11.46
C VAL A 166 1.24 -1.39 12.07
N ARG A 167 0.23 -1.10 11.23
CA ARG A 167 -1.05 -0.53 11.70
C ARG A 167 -1.90 -1.57 12.44
N LEU A 168 -1.95 -2.79 11.94
CA LEU A 168 -2.56 -3.94 12.64
C LEU A 168 -1.86 -4.21 13.97
N TYR A 169 -0.52 -4.11 14.03
CA TYR A 169 0.21 -4.23 15.29
C TYR A 169 -0.11 -3.08 16.26
N SER A 170 -0.22 -1.84 15.77
CA SER A 170 -0.59 -0.69 16.62
C SER A 170 -2.01 -0.82 17.19
N GLU A 171 -2.97 -1.29 16.38
CA GLU A 171 -4.35 -1.58 16.81
C GLU A 171 -4.40 -2.75 17.80
N CYS A 172 -3.65 -3.83 17.57
CA CYS A 172 -3.53 -4.94 18.52
C CYS A 172 -2.89 -4.50 19.85
N SER A 173 -1.82 -3.71 19.83
CA SER A 173 -1.20 -3.19 21.05
C SER A 173 -2.11 -2.24 21.82
N TYR A 174 -2.93 -1.44 21.12
CA TYR A 174 -3.94 -0.58 21.76
C TYR A 174 -5.04 -1.39 22.45
N PHE A 175 -5.52 -2.45 21.79
CA PHE A 175 -6.57 -3.32 22.32
C PHE A 175 -6.14 -4.12 23.56
N GLU A 176 -4.86 -4.49 23.63
CA GLU A 176 -4.27 -5.16 24.81
C GLU A 176 -4.07 -4.20 26.00
N SER A 177 -3.74 -2.92 25.76
CA SER A 177 -3.64 -1.94 26.85
C SER A 177 -5.00 -1.61 27.50
N THR A 178 -6.12 -1.75 26.77
CA THR A 178 -7.47 -1.53 27.30
C THR A 178 -8.11 -2.76 27.94
N SER A 179 -7.65 -3.98 27.61
CA SER A 179 -8.19 -5.23 28.15
C SER A 179 -7.47 -5.74 29.41
N GLY A 180 -6.43 -5.03 29.87
CA GLY A 180 -5.69 -5.32 31.10
C GLY A 180 -6.14 -4.53 32.34
N GLN A 181 -7.28 -3.83 32.28
CA GLN A 181 -7.77 -2.97 33.37
C GLN A 181 -9.09 -3.41 34.04
N ASP A 182 -9.65 -4.58 33.68
CA ASP A 182 -10.82 -5.15 34.36
C ASP A 182 -10.51 -6.49 35.06
#